data_AF-A0A920L2F1-F1
#
_entry.id   AF-A0A920L2F1-F1
#
_cell.length_a   1.000
_cell.length_b   1.000
_cell.length_c   1.000
_cell.angle_alpha   90.00
_cell.angle_beta   90.00
_cell.angle_gamma   90.00
#
_symmetry.space_group_name_H-M   'P 1'
#
loop_
_entity.id
_entity.type
_entity.pdbx_description
1 polymer ?
#
loop_
_entity_poly.entity_id
_entity_poly.type
_entity_poly.pdbx_seq_one_letter_code
_entity_poly.pdbx_strand_id
1 'polypeptide(L)'
;MNSKPDLFVTNFNPRFTGVSSTIASVFKIQKNQMNASLVGNPLNGCPSPVKKRAALSLSKNKPDGKPFYIWHVRRNSEMQLAIIARDVLRYPIKIVFTSAAQRRHSAWPDGLYQEWMPSLPQVKKQPVTFPT
;
A
#
# COMPACT_ATOMS: atom_id res chain seq x y z
N MET A 1 -12.51 -9.31 24.99
CA MET A 1 -12.97 -8.60 23.77
C MET A 1 -12.46 -9.34 22.55
N ASN A 2 -13.26 -10.26 21.99
CA ASN A 2 -12.88 -11.02 20.80
C ASN A 2 -13.29 -10.23 19.55
N SER A 3 -12.65 -9.08 19.34
CA SER A 3 -13.03 -8.16 18.27
C SER A 3 -12.39 -8.63 16.97
N LYS A 4 -13.21 -9.21 16.08
CA LYS A 4 -12.79 -9.57 14.72
C LYS A 4 -12.17 -8.32 14.05
N PRO A 5 -11.11 -8.47 13.25
CA PRO A 5 -10.45 -7.33 12.62
C PRO A 5 -11.37 -6.66 11.59
N ASP A 6 -11.44 -5.35 11.63
CA ASP A 6 -12.26 -4.54 10.72
C ASP A 6 -11.55 -4.24 9.40
N LEU A 7 -10.22 -4.13 9.48
CA LEU A 7 -9.34 -3.76 8.40
C LEU A 7 -8.25 -4.80 8.22
N PHE A 8 -8.14 -5.31 7.01
CA PHE A 8 -7.04 -6.14 6.57
C PHE A 8 -6.09 -5.31 5.72
N VAL A 9 -4.85 -5.18 6.16
CA VAL A 9 -3.79 -4.52 5.40
C VAL A 9 -2.91 -5.59 4.78
N THR A 10 -2.83 -5.64 3.46
CA THR A 10 -2.09 -6.70 2.76
C THR A 10 -0.64 -6.32 2.49
N ASN A 11 0.28 -7.24 2.73
CA ASN A 11 1.66 -7.17 2.27
C ASN A 11 2.13 -8.57 1.83
N PHE A 12 2.14 -8.84 0.52
CA PHE A 12 2.48 -10.17 -0.01
C PHE A 12 3.92 -10.32 -0.47
N ASN A 13 4.72 -9.24 -0.44
CA ASN A 13 6.10 -9.30 -0.91
C ASN A 13 7.02 -9.82 0.18
N PRO A 14 7.86 -10.84 -0.09
CA PRO A 14 8.77 -11.40 0.91
C PRO A 14 9.91 -10.44 1.26
N ARG A 15 10.28 -9.58 0.32
CA ARG A 15 11.34 -8.58 0.51
C ARG A 15 10.77 -7.33 1.18
N PHE A 16 11.44 -6.86 2.23
CA PHE A 16 11.14 -5.56 2.80
C PHE A 16 11.63 -4.47 1.83
N THR A 17 10.73 -3.57 1.43
CA THR A 17 10.98 -2.52 0.42
C THR A 17 10.40 -1.20 0.91
N GLY A 18 10.67 -0.08 0.24
CA GLY A 18 10.05 1.21 0.57
C GLY A 18 8.51 1.16 0.60
N VAL A 19 7.89 0.31 -0.22
CA VAL A 19 6.43 0.08 -0.15
C VAL A 19 6.02 -0.58 1.17
N SER A 20 6.81 -1.55 1.64
CA SER A 20 6.60 -2.25 2.91
C SER A 20 6.79 -1.34 4.11
N SER A 21 7.75 -0.41 4.07
CA SER A 21 7.95 0.57 5.15
C SER A 21 6.78 1.54 5.24
N THR A 22 6.27 2.05 4.11
CA THR A 22 5.05 2.88 4.12
C THR A 22 3.84 2.11 4.64
N ILE A 23 3.67 0.83 4.25
CA ILE A 23 2.59 -0.01 4.79
C ILE A 23 2.72 -0.11 6.31
N ALA A 24 3.93 -0.35 6.83
CA ALA A 24 4.16 -0.45 8.27
C ALA A 24 3.82 0.86 9.00
N SER A 25 4.20 2.01 8.45
CA SER A 25 3.87 3.32 9.03
C SER A 25 2.36 3.59 9.03
N VAL A 26 1.68 3.34 7.92
CA VAL A 26 0.22 3.53 7.81
C VAL A 26 -0.52 2.54 8.72
N PHE A 27 -0.05 1.29 8.79
CA PHE A 27 -0.64 0.26 9.65
C PHE A 27 -0.59 0.65 11.13
N LYS A 28 0.50 1.26 11.60
CA LYS A 28 0.61 1.75 12.99
C LYS A 28 -0.48 2.78 13.31
N ILE A 29 -0.72 3.73 12.41
CA ILE A 29 -1.77 4.74 12.58
C ILE A 29 -3.16 4.10 12.55
N GLN A 30 -3.41 3.21 11.60
CA GLN A 30 -4.69 2.50 11.47
C GLN A 30 -5.00 1.64 12.69
N LYS A 31 -3.99 0.96 13.26
CA LYS A 31 -4.17 0.14 14.46
C LYS A 31 -4.59 0.95 15.69
N ASN A 32 -4.23 2.23 15.75
CA ASN A 32 -4.69 3.13 16.82
C ASN A 32 -6.13 3.61 16.63
N GLN A 33 -6.66 3.57 15.40
CA GLN A 33 -8.00 4.07 15.08
C GLN A 33 -9.04 2.94 14.95
N MET A 34 -8.61 1.75 14.57
CA MET A 34 -9.48 0.61 14.26
C MET A 34 -8.76 -0.72 14.45
N ASN A 35 -9.51 -1.82 14.56
CA ASN A 35 -8.94 -3.16 14.69
C ASN A 35 -8.35 -3.62 13.35
N ALA A 36 -7.09 -3.23 13.10
CA ALA A 36 -6.35 -3.57 11.90
C ALA A 36 -5.53 -4.86 12.09
N SER A 37 -5.58 -5.74 11.08
CA SER A 37 -4.75 -6.95 10.99
C SER A 37 -3.90 -6.93 9.73
N LEU A 38 -2.61 -7.22 9.89
CA LEU A 38 -1.68 -7.37 8.77
C LEU A 38 -1.89 -8.75 8.12
N VAL A 39 -1.89 -8.83 6.80
CA VAL A 39 -2.07 -10.09 6.04
C VAL A 39 -0.88 -10.35 5.13
N GLY A 40 -0.31 -11.56 5.21
CA GLY A 40 0.79 -11.99 4.35
C GLY A 40 2.11 -12.05 5.11
N ASN A 41 3.11 -11.30 4.65
CA ASN A 41 4.47 -11.34 5.20
C ASN A 41 4.65 -10.33 6.33
N PRO A 42 5.48 -10.68 7.34
CA PRO A 42 5.71 -9.83 8.50
C PRO A 42 6.35 -8.51 8.08
N LEU A 43 6.01 -7.47 8.83
CA LEU A 43 6.59 -6.15 8.70
C LEU A 43 7.26 -5.76 10.02
N ASN A 44 8.42 -5.12 9.92
CA ASN A 44 9.17 -4.69 11.10
C ASN A 44 8.34 -3.70 11.94
N GLY A 45 8.19 -4.00 13.23
CA GLY A 45 7.39 -3.18 14.15
C GLY A 45 5.88 -3.30 13.96
N CYS A 46 5.40 -4.33 13.27
CA CYS A 46 3.98 -4.69 13.17
C CYS A 46 3.70 -6.02 13.89
N PRO A 47 2.45 -6.25 14.34
CA PRO A 47 2.04 -7.53 14.92
C PRO A 47 2.14 -8.67 13.90
N SER A 48 2.13 -9.90 14.42
CA SER A 48 2.20 -11.11 13.61
C SER A 48 1.13 -11.11 12.51
N PRO A 49 1.52 -11.30 11.24
CA PRO A 49 0.58 -11.26 10.13
C PRO A 49 -0.32 -12.51 10.10
N VAL A 50 -1.56 -12.30 9.70
CA VAL A 50 -2.52 -13.36 9.38
C VAL A 50 -2.17 -13.97 8.03
N LYS A 51 -2.24 -15.29 7.92
CA LYS A 51 -2.05 -16.00 6.64
C LYS A 51 -3.18 -15.62 5.66
N LYS A 52 -2.86 -15.54 4.37
CA LYS A 52 -3.84 -15.23 3.30
C LYS A 52 -5.12 -16.06 3.38
N ARG A 53 -4.98 -17.38 3.56
CA ARG A 53 -6.12 -18.32 3.69
C ARG A 53 -6.97 -18.03 4.92
N ALA A 54 -6.36 -17.69 6.05
CA ALA A 54 -7.08 -17.35 7.27
C ALA A 54 -7.84 -16.02 7.12
N ALA A 55 -7.21 -15.01 6.51
CA ALA A 55 -7.87 -13.73 6.21
C ALA A 55 -9.08 -13.90 5.26
N LEU A 56 -8.94 -14.73 4.22
CA LEU A 56 -10.05 -15.10 3.34
C LEU A 56 -11.15 -15.84 4.09
N SER A 57 -10.80 -16.79 4.96
CA SER A 57 -11.78 -17.54 5.75
C SER A 57 -12.53 -16.65 6.74
N LEU A 58 -11.85 -15.68 7.36
CA LEU A 58 -12.49 -14.67 8.21
C LEU A 58 -13.43 -13.77 7.40
N SER A 59 -13.04 -13.45 6.17
CA SER A 59 -13.82 -12.58 5.29
C SER A 59 -15.04 -13.25 4.65
N LYS A 60 -15.24 -14.57 4.84
CA LYS A 60 -16.42 -15.31 4.35
C LYS A 60 -17.73 -14.81 4.96
N ASN A 61 -17.72 -14.57 6.27
CA ASN A 61 -18.90 -14.19 7.03
C ASN A 61 -18.87 -12.69 7.31
N LYS A 62 -20.01 -12.04 7.47
CA LYS A 62 -20.03 -10.62 7.84
C LYS A 62 -19.36 -10.41 9.21
N PRO A 63 -18.60 -9.31 9.41
CA PRO A 63 -18.08 -8.95 10.72
C PRO A 63 -19.22 -8.66 11.70
N ASP A 64 -19.03 -8.98 12.98
CA ASP A 64 -20.05 -8.73 14.00
C ASP A 64 -20.22 -7.22 14.17
N GLY A 65 -21.44 -6.72 13.93
CA GLY A 65 -21.76 -5.29 14.05
C GLY A 65 -21.29 -4.41 12.89
N LYS A 66 -20.74 -4.97 11.81
CA LYS A 66 -20.34 -4.20 10.62
C LYS A 66 -20.80 -4.85 9.30
N PRO A 67 -21.18 -4.05 8.30
CA PRO A 67 -21.70 -4.59 7.04
C PRO A 67 -20.64 -5.24 6.15
N PHE A 68 -19.35 -4.88 6.30
CA PHE A 68 -18.27 -5.35 5.43
C PHE A 68 -16.89 -5.30 6.12
N TYR A 69 -15.95 -6.12 5.62
CA TYR A 69 -14.52 -5.96 5.91
C TYR A 69 -13.87 -4.99 4.93
N ILE A 70 -12.88 -4.23 5.41
CA ILE A 70 -12.08 -3.37 4.54
C ILE A 70 -10.77 -4.07 4.22
N TRP A 71 -10.45 -4.21 2.93
CA TRP A 71 -9.17 -4.73 2.46
C TRP A 71 -8.36 -3.60 1.86
N HIS A 72 -7.27 -3.22 2.53
CA HIS A 72 -6.34 -2.22 2.06
C HIS A 72 -5.22 -2.85 1.24
N VAL A 73 -5.16 -2.47 -0.02
CA VAL A 73 -4.35 -3.13 -1.05
C VAL A 73 -3.40 -2.12 -1.69
N ARG A 74 -2.13 -2.50 -1.91
CA ARG A 74 -1.14 -1.64 -2.59
C ARG A 74 -0.49 -2.27 -3.81
N ARG A 75 -0.41 -3.60 -3.91
CA ARG A 75 0.22 -4.29 -5.05
C ARG A 75 -0.80 -4.99 -5.95
N ASN A 76 -0.41 -5.19 -7.22
CA ASN A 76 -1.24 -5.90 -8.21
C ASN A 76 -1.63 -7.31 -7.73
N SER A 77 -0.70 -8.08 -7.16
CA SER A 77 -1.00 -9.43 -6.65
C SER A 77 -1.96 -9.44 -5.46
N GLU A 78 -1.93 -8.40 -4.63
CA GLU A 78 -2.88 -8.21 -3.53
C GLU A 78 -4.24 -7.78 -4.06
N MET A 79 -4.26 -6.93 -5.09
CA MET A 79 -5.46 -6.49 -5.78
C MET A 79 -6.18 -7.64 -6.45
N GLN A 80 -5.47 -8.51 -7.17
CA GLN A 80 -6.04 -9.72 -7.76
C GLN A 80 -6.74 -10.58 -6.72
N LEU A 81 -6.09 -10.82 -5.56
CA LEU A 81 -6.71 -11.61 -4.50
C LEU A 81 -7.98 -10.95 -3.94
N ALA A 82 -7.94 -9.64 -3.72
CA ALA A 82 -9.08 -8.89 -3.20
C ALA A 82 -10.25 -8.88 -4.19
N ILE A 83 -9.97 -8.70 -5.49
CA ILE A 83 -10.97 -8.76 -6.57
C ILE A 83 -11.57 -10.15 -6.65
N ILE A 84 -10.76 -11.21 -6.63
CA ILE A 84 -11.28 -12.59 -6.64
C ILE A 84 -12.17 -12.85 -5.42
N ALA A 85 -11.76 -12.38 -4.24
CA ALA A 85 -12.56 -12.54 -3.02
C ALA A 85 -13.90 -11.80 -3.09
N ARG A 86 -13.93 -10.61 -3.69
CA ARG A 86 -15.13 -9.79 -3.84
C ARG A 86 -16.04 -10.27 -4.97
N ASP A 87 -15.50 -10.53 -6.16
CA ASP A 87 -16.29 -10.72 -7.39
C ASP A 87 -16.57 -12.20 -7.67
N VAL A 88 -15.59 -13.08 -7.42
CA VAL A 88 -15.75 -14.53 -7.66
C VAL A 88 -16.37 -15.20 -6.44
N LEU A 89 -15.85 -14.93 -5.24
CA LEU A 89 -16.31 -15.54 -3.99
C LEU A 89 -17.48 -14.77 -3.34
N ARG A 90 -17.83 -13.59 -3.84
CA ARG A 90 -18.94 -12.74 -3.35
C ARG A 90 -18.90 -12.46 -1.85
N TYR A 91 -17.70 -12.35 -1.28
CA TYR A 91 -17.54 -12.04 0.13
C TYR A 91 -17.91 -10.59 0.45
N PRO A 92 -18.40 -10.30 1.67
CA PRO A 92 -18.74 -8.95 2.12
C PRO A 92 -17.48 -8.10 2.39
N ILE A 93 -16.74 -7.78 1.33
CA ILE A 93 -15.46 -7.06 1.37
C ILE A 93 -15.55 -5.77 0.55
N LYS A 94 -15.05 -4.67 1.10
CA LYS A 94 -14.74 -3.44 0.36
C LYS A 94 -13.24 -3.30 0.15
N ILE A 95 -12.84 -3.06 -1.08
CA ILE A 95 -11.44 -2.94 -1.48
C ILE A 95 -11.05 -1.45 -1.49
N VAL A 96 -10.02 -1.10 -0.74
CA VAL A 96 -9.40 0.23 -0.76
C VAL A 96 -8.03 0.10 -1.38
N PHE A 97 -7.85 0.66 -2.57
CA PHE A 97 -6.57 0.65 -3.26
C PHE A 97 -5.83 1.98 -3.02
N THR A 98 -4.62 1.92 -2.47
CA THR A 98 -3.72 3.08 -2.50
C THR A 98 -2.72 2.92 -3.62
N SER A 99 -3.08 3.50 -4.76
CA SER A 99 -2.21 3.57 -5.93
C SER A 99 -0.88 4.24 -5.54
N ALA A 100 0.23 3.53 -5.74
CA ALA A 100 1.50 4.23 -5.89
C ALA A 100 1.41 4.94 -7.24
N ALA A 101 1.55 6.28 -7.25
CA ALA A 101 1.61 7.06 -8.49
C ALA A 101 2.40 6.28 -9.54
N GLN A 102 1.75 5.87 -10.63
CA GLN A 102 2.44 5.27 -11.76
C GLN A 102 3.45 6.33 -12.18
N ARG A 103 4.72 6.16 -11.81
CA ARG A 103 5.80 6.83 -12.52
C ARG A 103 5.73 6.25 -13.91
N ARG A 104 5.00 6.93 -14.80
CA ARG A 104 5.25 6.80 -16.23
C ARG A 104 6.75 7.06 -16.35
N HIS A 105 7.49 6.03 -16.73
CA HIS A 105 8.86 6.21 -17.17
C HIS A 105 8.75 7.24 -18.29
N SER A 106 9.18 8.47 -18.01
CA SER A 106 9.34 9.47 -19.05
C SER A 106 10.36 8.86 -20.00
N ALA A 107 9.88 8.33 -21.12
CA ALA A 107 10.69 7.87 -22.23
C ALA A 107 11.18 9.10 -23.02
N TRP A 108 11.67 10.12 -22.31
CA TRP A 108 12.35 11.24 -22.94
C TRP A 108 13.83 11.00 -22.72
N PRO A 109 14.55 10.49 -23.73
CA PRO A 109 16.00 10.38 -23.66
C PRO A 109 16.59 11.79 -23.54
N ASP A 110 17.53 11.95 -22.61
CA ASP A 110 18.27 13.19 -22.31
C ASP A 110 19.11 13.75 -23.49
N GLY A 111 18.97 13.19 -24.70
CA GLY A 111 19.79 13.54 -25.87
C GLY A 111 19.32 14.77 -26.66
N LEU A 112 18.04 15.18 -26.59
CA LEU A 112 17.52 16.25 -27.46
C LEU A 112 17.77 17.67 -26.92
N TYR A 113 18.13 17.81 -25.63
CA TYR A 113 18.34 19.12 -25.01
C TYR A 113 19.70 19.75 -25.34
N GLN A 114 20.70 18.98 -25.78
CA GLN A 114 22.03 19.52 -26.07
C GLN A 114 22.12 20.19 -27.44
N GLU A 115 21.28 19.81 -28.42
CA GLU A 115 21.35 20.37 -29.77
C GLU A 115 20.51 21.65 -29.93
N TRP A 116 19.45 21.84 -29.13
CA TRP A 116 18.46 22.90 -29.35
C TRP A 116 18.56 24.15 -28.47
N MET A 117 19.49 24.24 -27.50
CA MET A 117 19.60 25.43 -26.64
C MET A 117 21.05 25.89 -26.39
N PRO A 118 21.70 26.59 -27.33
CA PRO A 118 23.01 27.19 -27.08
C PRO A 118 22.95 28.45 -26.19
N SER A 119 21.75 28.94 -25.81
CA SER A 119 21.59 30.31 -25.32
C SER A 119 20.71 30.50 -24.08
N LEU A 120 20.49 29.48 -23.25
CA LEU A 120 19.91 29.75 -21.93
C LEU A 120 20.98 30.29 -20.96
N PRO A 121 20.76 31.45 -20.31
CA PRO A 121 21.61 31.88 -19.23
C PRO A 121 21.55 30.84 -18.11
N GLN A 122 22.71 30.32 -17.75
CA GLN A 122 22.89 29.38 -16.65
C GLN A 122 22.30 30.01 -15.38
N VAL A 123 21.15 29.50 -14.91
CA VAL A 123 20.62 29.85 -13.59
C VAL A 123 21.58 29.24 -12.56
N LYS A 124 22.47 30.08 -12.02
CA LYS A 124 23.36 29.70 -10.90
C LYS A 124 22.49 29.14 -9.78
N LYS A 125 22.60 27.82 -9.55
CA LYS A 125 22.13 27.20 -8.31
C LYS A 125 22.96 27.79 -7.18
N GLN A 126 22.38 28.74 -6.45
CA GLN A 126 22.99 29.18 -5.19
C GLN A 126 22.87 28.05 -4.16
N PRO A 127 23.95 27.70 -3.46
CA PRO A 127 23.85 26.75 -2.36
C PRO A 127 23.00 27.38 -1.26
N VAL A 128 21.90 26.71 -0.90
CA VAL A 128 21.07 27.10 0.24
C VAL A 128 21.84 26.71 1.50
N THR A 129 22.47 27.68 2.15
CA THR A 129 23.07 27.50 3.47
C THR A 129 21.97 27.60 4.54
N PHE A 130 21.78 26.53 5.29
CA PHE A 130 20.92 26.54 6.48
C PHE A 130 21.72 27.06 7.67
N PRO A 131 21.22 28.04 8.45
CA PRO A 131 21.87 28.44 9.69
C PRO A 131 21.72 27.33 10.75
N THR A 132 22.82 27.07 11.46
CA THR A 132 22.90 26.24 12.68
C THR A 132 22.10 26.82 13.83
#